data_AF-A0AAU9L813-F1
#
_entry.id   AF-A0AAU9L813-F1
#
_cell.length_a   1.000
_cell.length_b   1.000
_cell.length_c   1.000
_cell.angle_alpha   90.00
_cell.angle_beta   90.00
_cell.angle_gamma   90.00
#
_symmetry.space_group_name_H-M   'P 1'
#
loop_
_entity.id
_entity.type
_entity.pdbx_description
1 polymer ?
#
loop_
_entity_poly.entity_id
_entity_poly.type
_entity_poly.pdbx_seq_one_letter_code
_entity_poly.pdbx_strand_id
1 'polypeptide(L)'
;MMFSRSIYQVATHTKRQGSRMMATKHSSINGKGALDTIYKVFMKSTPVYVTTVLVAALVMEGVYGSATNYIWEASNRGRLYHHIDWSKFAEKEEEEEEEEAEEEEEEEEEEENLHEDDEEVE
;
A
#
# COMPACT_ATOMS: atom_id res chain seq x y z
N MET A 1 22.83 -61.54 -54.25
CA MET A 1 21.65 -61.48 -55.13
C MET A 1 21.11 -60.06 -55.11
N MET A 2 21.20 -59.37 -56.25
CA MET A 2 20.59 -58.06 -56.50
C MET A 2 19.21 -58.29 -57.12
N PHE A 3 18.14 -57.73 -56.56
CA PHE A 3 16.86 -57.45 -57.23
C PHE A 3 16.23 -56.25 -56.50
N SER A 4 16.27 -55.04 -57.05
CA SER A 4 15.33 -54.48 -58.04
C SER A 4 14.21 -53.67 -57.39
N ARG A 5 14.37 -52.34 -57.48
CA ARG A 5 13.35 -51.32 -57.78
C ARG A 5 12.00 -51.39 -57.04
N SER A 6 11.77 -50.42 -56.17
CA SER A 6 10.62 -49.53 -56.36
C SER A 6 10.87 -48.16 -55.73
N ILE A 7 10.99 -47.14 -56.57
CA ILE A 7 10.92 -45.73 -56.19
C ILE A 7 9.45 -45.37 -56.30
N TYR A 8 8.72 -45.37 -55.19
CA TYR A 8 7.37 -44.84 -55.16
C TYR A 8 7.40 -43.32 -55.03
N GLN A 9 7.05 -42.73 -56.17
CA GLN A 9 6.59 -41.38 -56.48
C GLN A 9 6.27 -40.43 -55.31
N VAL A 10 7.05 -39.35 -55.27
CA VAL A 10 6.68 -37.92 -55.23
C VAL A 10 5.35 -37.54 -54.56
N ALA A 11 5.50 -36.85 -53.44
CA ALA A 11 4.53 -35.98 -52.81
C ALA A 11 4.07 -34.84 -53.74
N THR A 12 2.76 -34.59 -53.81
CA THR A 12 2.20 -33.23 -53.78
C THR A 12 0.75 -33.29 -53.32
N HIS A 13 0.55 -33.32 -52.00
CA HIS A 13 -0.72 -32.94 -51.41
C HIS A 13 -0.75 -31.40 -51.27
N THR A 14 -1.86 -30.79 -51.67
CA THR A 14 -2.33 -29.46 -51.24
C THR A 14 -1.59 -28.21 -51.74
N LYS A 15 -2.24 -27.46 -52.64
CA LYS A 15 -2.35 -26.01 -52.52
C LYS A 15 -3.60 -25.51 -53.24
N ARG A 16 -4.75 -25.66 -52.57
CA ARG A 16 -5.88 -24.74 -52.81
C ARG A 16 -5.37 -23.35 -52.47
N GLN A 17 -5.11 -22.53 -53.49
CA GLN A 17 -4.87 -21.09 -53.34
C GLN A 17 -6.17 -20.42 -52.91
N GLY A 18 -6.48 -20.54 -51.62
CA GLY A 18 -7.56 -19.87 -50.95
C GLY A 18 -7.03 -19.38 -49.62
N SER A 19 -6.21 -18.34 -49.66
CA SER A 19 -5.90 -17.53 -48.47
C SER A 19 -5.35 -16.21 -48.96
N ARG A 20 -6.26 -15.24 -49.09
CA ARG A 20 -5.93 -13.85 -48.80
C ARG A 20 -5.20 -13.86 -47.46
N MET A 21 -3.88 -13.78 -47.48
CA MET A 21 -3.11 -13.54 -46.27
C MET A 21 -3.38 -12.08 -45.90
N MET A 22 -4.50 -11.85 -45.22
CA MET A 22 -4.60 -10.72 -44.32
C MET A 22 -3.49 -10.98 -43.30
N ALA A 23 -2.37 -10.26 -43.49
CA ALA A 23 -1.48 -9.98 -42.39
C ALA A 23 -2.33 -9.21 -41.38
N THR A 24 -2.99 -9.93 -40.48
CA THR A 24 -3.44 -9.38 -39.22
C THR A 24 -2.14 -8.95 -38.54
N LYS A 25 -1.75 -7.69 -38.76
CA LYS A 25 -0.81 -7.02 -37.87
C LYS A 25 -1.47 -7.15 -36.51
N HIS A 26 -1.00 -8.09 -35.70
CA HIS A 26 -1.38 -8.20 -34.32
C HIS A 26 -1.01 -6.84 -33.73
N SER A 27 -2.02 -5.98 -33.54
CA SER A 27 -1.88 -4.76 -32.77
C SER A 27 -1.36 -5.18 -31.41
N SER A 28 -0.08 -4.96 -31.15
CA SER A 28 0.49 -5.19 -29.83
C SER A 28 0.01 -4.06 -28.91
N ILE A 29 -1.26 -4.14 -28.51
CA ILE A 29 -1.75 -3.50 -27.29
C ILE A 29 -0.93 -4.00 -26.08
N ASN A 30 -0.20 -5.12 -26.23
CA ASN A 30 0.80 -5.67 -25.31
C ASN A 30 2.21 -5.04 -25.42
N GLY A 31 2.34 -3.76 -25.81
CA GLY A 31 3.59 -3.04 -25.49
C GLY A 31 3.82 -3.09 -23.97
N LYS A 32 5.06 -3.28 -23.51
CA LYS A 32 5.41 -3.27 -22.07
C LYS A 32 4.97 -1.94 -21.44
N GLY A 33 3.74 -1.88 -20.95
CA GLY A 33 3.18 -0.72 -20.29
C GLY A 33 3.57 -0.67 -18.82
N ALA A 34 3.40 0.48 -18.18
CA ALA A 34 3.60 0.62 -16.73
C ALA A 34 2.78 -0.41 -15.93
N LEU A 35 1.59 -0.76 -16.42
CA LEU A 35 0.72 -1.79 -15.83
C LEU A 35 1.34 -3.20 -15.88
N ASP A 36 2.13 -3.53 -16.91
CA ASP A 36 2.85 -4.82 -16.99
C ASP A 36 3.94 -4.91 -15.92
N THR A 37 4.55 -3.77 -15.57
CA THR A 37 5.53 -3.70 -14.47
C THR A 37 4.84 -3.86 -13.12
N ILE A 38 3.73 -3.15 -12.90
CA ILE A 38 2.93 -3.27 -11.67
C ILE A 38 2.43 -4.71 -11.48
N TYR A 39 1.93 -5.32 -12.56
CA TYR A 39 1.47 -6.71 -12.53
C TYR A 39 2.59 -7.67 -12.13
N LYS A 40 3.78 -7.52 -12.72
CA LYS A 40 4.94 -8.38 -12.41
C LYS A 40 5.45 -8.23 -10.99
N VAL A 41 5.35 -7.04 -10.41
CA VAL A 41 5.83 -6.75 -9.05
C VAL A 41 4.81 -7.19 -7.99
N PHE A 42 3.53 -6.83 -8.16
CA PHE A 42 2.53 -6.97 -7.10
C PHE A 42 1.53 -8.10 -7.32
N MET A 43 1.28 -8.51 -8.58
CA MET A 43 0.19 -9.44 -8.91
C MET A 43 0.65 -10.81 -9.42
N LYS A 44 1.96 -11.04 -9.57
CA LYS A 44 2.49 -12.30 -10.12
C LYS A 44 2.29 -13.52 -9.21
N SER A 45 2.30 -13.33 -7.89
CA SER A 45 2.18 -14.42 -6.90
C SER A 45 1.05 -14.15 -5.92
N THR A 46 0.21 -15.16 -5.69
CA THR A 46 -0.96 -15.10 -4.81
C THR A 46 -0.66 -14.54 -3.40
N PRO A 47 0.37 -14.99 -2.65
CA PRO A 47 0.63 -14.43 -1.33
C PRO A 47 1.00 -12.93 -1.38
N VAL A 48 1.89 -12.53 -2.29
CA VAL A 48 2.29 -11.11 -2.48
C VAL A 48 1.09 -10.25 -2.90
N TYR A 49 0.21 -10.79 -3.73
CA TYR A 49 -1.00 -10.09 -4.14
C TYR A 49 -1.90 -9.79 -2.94
N VAL A 50 -2.20 -10.81 -2.12
CA VAL A 50 -3.05 -10.66 -0.93
C VAL A 50 -2.43 -9.66 0.05
N THR A 51 -1.14 -9.76 0.35
CA THR A 51 -0.46 -8.80 1.26
C THR A 51 -0.48 -7.39 0.70
N THR A 52 -0.29 -7.22 -0.62
CA THR A 52 -0.36 -5.90 -1.25
C THR A 52 -1.74 -5.30 -1.14
N VAL A 53 -2.80 -6.09 -1.33
CA VAL A 53 -4.19 -5.63 -1.18
C VAL A 53 -4.48 -5.22 0.26
N LEU A 54 -4.02 -5.98 1.26
CA LEU A 54 -4.20 -5.63 2.68
C LEU A 54 -3.48 -4.32 3.04
N VAL A 55 -2.22 -4.18 2.64
CA VAL A 55 -1.45 -2.95 2.88
C VAL A 55 -2.10 -1.76 2.16
N ALA A 56 -2.50 -1.94 0.90
CA ALA A 56 -3.17 -0.91 0.14
C ALA A 56 -4.51 -0.50 0.77
N ALA A 57 -5.26 -1.44 1.36
CA ALA A 57 -6.50 -1.15 2.06
C ALA A 57 -6.26 -0.27 3.30
N LEU A 58 -5.26 -0.61 4.13
CA LEU A 58 -4.91 0.20 5.31
C LEU A 58 -4.48 1.63 4.95
N VAL A 59 -3.64 1.76 3.91
CA VAL A 59 -3.22 3.08 3.42
C VAL A 59 -4.41 3.86 2.86
N MET A 60 -5.27 3.20 2.09
CA MET A 60 -6.45 3.82 1.51
C MET A 60 -7.44 4.25 2.57
N GLU A 61 -7.65 3.46 3.62
CA GLU A 61 -8.53 3.80 4.75
C GLU A 61 -8.08 5.10 5.43
N GLY A 62 -6.78 5.22 5.76
CA GLY A 62 -6.24 6.43 6.38
C GLY A 62 -6.41 7.67 5.48
N VAL A 63 -6.01 7.56 4.21
CA VAL A 63 -6.13 8.68 3.26
C VAL A 63 -7.60 9.04 3.00
N TYR A 64 -8.45 8.04 2.82
CA TYR A 64 -9.87 8.24 2.53
C TYR A 64 -10.59 8.89 3.71
N GLY A 65 -10.30 8.46 4.94
CA GLY A 65 -10.85 9.06 6.16
C GLY A 65 -10.47 10.53 6.28
N SER A 66 -9.18 10.85 6.16
CA SER A 66 -8.70 12.24 6.23
C SER A 66 -9.24 13.11 5.09
N ALA A 67 -9.26 12.61 3.86
CA ALA A 67 -9.73 13.35 2.70
C ALA A 67 -11.24 13.63 2.78
N THR A 68 -12.02 12.63 3.16
CA THR A 68 -13.48 12.77 3.31
C THR A 68 -13.81 13.73 4.44
N ASN A 69 -13.11 13.62 5.59
CA ASN A 69 -13.30 14.56 6.70
C ASN A 69 -12.92 15.98 6.29
N TYR A 70 -11.80 16.17 5.58
CA TYR A 70 -11.40 17.48 5.06
C TYR A 70 -12.46 18.09 4.13
N ILE A 71 -13.01 17.30 3.21
CA ILE A 71 -14.09 17.76 2.31
C ILE A 71 -15.33 18.14 3.12
N TRP A 72 -15.68 17.36 4.13
CA TRP A 72 -16.80 17.63 5.02
C TRP A 72 -16.61 18.91 5.83
N GLU A 73 -15.43 19.08 6.43
CA GLU A 73 -15.06 20.26 7.23
C GLU A 73 -15.01 21.52 6.37
N ALA A 74 -14.50 21.43 5.15
CA ALA A 74 -14.49 22.53 4.20
C ALA A 74 -15.91 23.01 3.85
N SER A 75 -16.85 22.08 3.67
CA SER A 75 -18.26 22.38 3.40
C SER A 75 -18.99 22.96 4.61
N ASN A 76 -18.60 22.55 5.83
CA ASN A 76 -19.24 22.94 7.08
C ASN A 76 -18.42 23.95 7.91
N ARG A 77 -17.49 24.67 7.27
CA ARG A 77 -16.56 25.58 7.94
C ARG A 77 -17.29 26.58 8.84
N GLY A 78 -16.80 26.76 10.07
CA GLY A 78 -17.38 27.66 11.07
C GLY A 78 -18.59 27.11 11.85
N ARG A 79 -19.10 25.92 11.52
CA ARG A 79 -20.17 25.25 12.28
C ARG A 79 -19.67 24.12 13.18
N LEU A 80 -18.39 23.76 13.07
CA LEU A 80 -17.80 22.67 13.83
C LEU A 80 -17.19 23.17 15.14
N TYR A 81 -17.26 22.33 16.18
CA TYR A 81 -16.79 22.64 17.52
C TYR A 81 -15.32 23.08 17.57
N HIS A 82 -14.46 22.47 16.74
CA HIS A 82 -13.04 22.80 16.67
C HIS A 82 -12.72 24.08 15.87
N HIS A 83 -13.70 24.71 15.22
CA HIS A 83 -13.54 26.03 14.61
C HIS A 83 -13.84 27.18 15.58
N ILE A 84 -14.38 26.87 16.75
CA ILE A 84 -14.74 27.86 17.77
C ILE A 84 -13.49 28.22 18.55
N ASP A 85 -13.21 29.52 18.62
CA ASP A 85 -12.14 30.06 19.44
C ASP A 85 -12.58 30.12 20.90
N TRP A 86 -12.19 29.11 21.68
CA TRP A 86 -12.53 29.00 23.10
C TRP A 86 -11.79 30.03 23.97
N SER A 87 -10.68 30.60 23.48
CA SER A 87 -9.93 31.65 24.22
C SER A 87 -10.74 32.93 24.40
N LYS A 88 -11.75 33.16 23.55
CA LYS A 88 -12.71 34.26 23.66
C LYS A 88 -13.63 34.15 24.87
N PHE A 89 -13.79 32.92 25.38
CA PHE A 89 -14.69 32.59 26.47
C PHE A 89 -13.94 32.19 27.75
N ALA A 90 -12.61 32.09 27.69
CA ALA A 90 -11.79 32.04 28.89
C ALA A 90 -11.88 33.43 29.55
N GLU A 91 -12.40 33.50 30.77
CA GLU A 91 -12.22 34.67 31.60
C GLU A 91 -10.72 34.94 31.67
N LYS A 92 -10.31 36.18 31.36
CA LYS A 92 -8.98 36.63 31.75
C LYS A 92 -8.98 36.52 33.27
N GLU A 93 -8.32 35.49 33.80
CA GLU A 93 -7.74 35.57 35.13
C GLU A 93 -6.90 36.84 35.10
N GLU A 94 -7.44 37.91 35.70
CA GLU A 94 -6.73 39.16 35.90
C GLU A 94 -5.43 38.81 36.61
N GLU A 95 -4.34 39.42 36.14
CA GLU A 95 -2.99 39.30 36.65
C GLU A 95 -2.95 39.41 38.18
N GLU A 96 -2.88 38.29 38.90
CA GLU A 96 -2.40 38.26 40.29
C GLU A 96 -0.91 37.88 40.25
N GLU A 97 -0.06 38.92 40.20
CA GLU A 97 1.33 38.86 40.64
C GLU A 97 1.35 38.42 42.12
N GLU A 98 1.66 37.16 42.41
CA GLU A 98 2.13 36.76 43.74
C GLU A 98 3.54 36.16 43.63
N GLU A 99 4.44 36.86 44.31
CA GLU A 99 5.89 36.72 44.34
C GLU A 99 6.37 35.37 44.89
N GLU A 100 7.61 35.06 44.51
CA GLU A 100 8.47 33.93 44.86
C GLU A 100 8.36 33.37 46.29
N ALA A 101 8.45 32.04 46.40
CA ALA A 101 9.06 31.37 47.55
C ALA A 101 9.83 30.12 47.06
N GLU A 102 11.15 30.27 46.96
CA GLU A 102 12.14 29.18 46.92
C GLU A 102 12.09 28.39 48.25
N GLU A 103 11.95 27.06 48.23
CA GLU A 103 12.51 26.11 49.23
C GLU A 103 12.63 24.74 48.52
N GLU A 104 13.81 24.41 48.00
CA GLU A 104 14.85 23.55 48.59
C GLU A 104 14.70 22.05 48.28
N GLU A 105 15.84 21.48 47.89
CA GLU A 105 16.10 20.15 47.35
C GLU A 105 15.89 19.03 48.38
N GLU A 106 15.35 17.88 47.97
CA GLU A 106 15.75 16.58 48.54
C GLU A 106 15.93 15.56 47.40
N GLU A 107 17.20 15.29 47.08
CA GLU A 107 17.65 14.07 46.41
C GLU A 107 17.52 12.90 47.40
N GLU A 108 16.81 11.82 47.06
CA GLU A 108 17.11 10.48 47.61
C GLU A 108 16.89 9.39 46.54
N GLU A 109 18.04 8.97 45.99
CA GLU A 109 18.54 7.63 45.68
C GLU A 109 17.70 6.57 44.94
N GLU A 110 18.38 6.02 43.92
CA GLU A 110 18.07 4.83 43.13
C GLU A 110 17.99 3.56 43.99
N GLU A 111 16.98 2.70 43.75
CA GLU A 111 17.16 1.25 43.89
C GLU A 111 16.62 0.53 42.65
N GLU A 112 17.54 0.08 41.81
CA GLU A 112 17.34 -1.00 40.85
C GLU A 112 16.80 -2.24 41.58
N ASN A 113 15.66 -2.77 41.14
CA ASN A 113 15.32 -4.16 41.40
C ASN A 113 15.18 -4.89 40.06
N LEU A 114 16.34 -5.22 39.49
CA LEU A 114 16.48 -6.19 38.41
C LEU A 114 16.29 -7.59 39.02
N HIS A 115 15.07 -8.11 38.99
CA HIS A 115 14.80 -9.48 39.41
C HIS A 115 15.17 -10.44 38.27
N GLU A 116 16.42 -10.90 38.27
CA GLU A 116 16.87 -12.09 37.55
C GLU A 116 16.60 -13.36 38.36
N ASP A 117 16.22 -14.41 37.63
CA ASP A 117 16.25 -15.85 37.93
C ASP A 117 15.22 -16.47 38.90
N ASP A 118 14.34 -17.29 38.30
CA ASP A 118 14.07 -18.70 38.63
C ASP A 118 12.91 -19.16 37.70
N GLU A 119 12.84 -20.32 37.05
CA GLU A 119 13.59 -21.57 37.03
C GLU A 119 13.13 -22.34 35.77
N GLU A 120 14.02 -23.12 35.15
CA GLU A 120 13.63 -24.24 34.29
C GLU A 120 12.91 -25.30 35.14
N VAL A 121 11.70 -25.72 34.75
CA VAL A 121 11.08 -26.97 35.25
C VAL A 121 10.33 -27.69 34.12
N GLU A 122 10.90 -28.83 33.72
CA GLU A 122 10.43 -29.99 32.93
C GLU A 122 9.79 -29.82 31.53
#